data_AF-A0A2H0SFR5-F1
#
_entry.id   AF-A0A2H0SFR5-F1
#
_cell.length_a   1.000
_cell.length_b   1.000
_cell.length_c   1.000
_cell.angle_alpha   90.00
_cell.angle_beta   90.00
_cell.angle_gamma   90.00
#
_symmetry.space_group_name_H-M   'P 1'
#
loop_
_entity.id
_entity.type
_entity.pdbx_description
1 polymer ?
#
loop_
_entity_poly.entity_id
_entity_poly.type
_entity_poly.pdbx_seq_one_letter_code
_entity_poly.pdbx_strand_id
1 'polypeptide(L)'
;MNELFNIASQGNFTVFNVILNLALTFILALVIALVYKNTHKGLSYSQSFLFTLILISVITTIAMMVIGNSLAIAFGLLGAFSIIRFRTPVKEAKDTGYIFFSLVEGMAVGTNNHVIAIISTIAVLLIIWILYKTNFGALHKNEYLLVFTIDYA
;
A
#
# COMPACT_ATOMS: atom_id res chain seq x y z
N MET A 1 33.87 0.39 -17.95
CA MET A 1 34.14 1.64 -17.22
C MET A 1 32.85 2.28 -16.71
N ASN A 2 31.81 2.46 -17.55
CA ASN A 2 30.53 3.06 -17.16
C ASN A 2 29.72 2.21 -16.14
N GLU A 3 29.81 0.88 -16.22
CA GLU A 3 29.23 -0.05 -15.23
C GLU A 3 29.87 0.07 -13.84
N LEU A 4 31.16 0.40 -13.75
CA LEU A 4 31.88 0.53 -12.47
C LEU A 4 31.62 1.86 -11.78
N PHE A 5 31.32 2.93 -12.55
CA PHE A 5 30.93 4.22 -11.99
C PHE A 5 29.49 4.21 -11.44
N ASN A 6 28.63 3.34 -11.97
CA ASN A 6 27.24 3.18 -11.52
C ASN A 6 27.13 2.37 -10.21
N ILE A 7 28.17 1.61 -9.85
CA ILE A 7 28.25 0.86 -8.59
C ILE A 7 28.79 1.76 -7.46
N ALA A 8 29.66 2.73 -7.77
CA ALA A 8 30.25 3.65 -6.78
C ALA A 8 29.26 4.69 -6.21
N SER A 9 28.14 4.95 -6.90
CA SER A 9 27.07 5.86 -6.45
C SER A 9 25.99 5.19 -5.60
N GLN A 10 26.09 3.88 -5.33
CA GLN A 10 25.03 3.11 -4.66
C GLN A 10 25.12 3.08 -3.13
N GLY A 11 26.12 3.74 -2.52
CA GLY A 11 26.52 3.45 -1.14
C GLY A 11 26.34 4.55 -0.11
N ASN A 12 25.91 5.77 -0.46
CA ASN A 12 25.84 6.87 0.49
C ASN A 12 24.38 7.29 0.74
N PHE A 13 23.74 6.68 1.74
CA PHE A 13 22.54 7.25 2.34
C PHE A 13 22.93 8.52 3.10
N THR A 14 23.03 9.63 2.37
CA THR A 14 23.12 10.95 2.98
C THR A 14 21.80 11.24 3.69
N VAL A 15 21.84 11.98 4.80
CA VAL A 15 20.64 12.44 5.54
C VAL A 15 19.60 13.07 4.58
N PHE A 16 20.08 13.76 3.54
CA PHE A 16 19.27 14.30 2.47
C PHE A 16 18.43 13.25 1.72
N ASN A 17 19.02 12.11 1.33
CA ASN A 17 18.32 11.04 0.61
C ASN A 17 17.24 10.40 1.48
N VAL A 18 17.52 10.23 2.79
CA VAL A 18 16.54 9.67 3.73
C VAL A 18 15.31 10.58 3.86
N ILE A 19 15.54 11.90 4.01
CA ILE A 19 14.44 12.88 4.09
C ILE A 19 13.64 12.92 2.78
N LEU A 20 14.34 12.88 1.64
CA LEU A 20 13.71 12.85 0.32
C LEU A 20 12.83 11.61 0.14
N ASN A 21 13.33 10.42 0.52
CA ASN A 21 12.58 9.17 0.44
C ASN A 21 11.33 9.23 1.29
N LEU A 22 11.45 9.68 2.55
CA LEU A 22 10.29 9.81 3.44
C LEU A 22 9.24 10.79 2.91
N ALA A 23 9.68 11.93 2.37
CA ALA A 23 8.78 12.91 1.76
C ALA A 23 8.07 12.32 0.52
N LEU A 24 8.82 11.62 -0.33
CA LEU A 24 8.30 11.04 -1.57
C LEU A 24 7.30 9.91 -1.28
N THR A 25 7.65 8.98 -0.38
CA THR A 25 6.74 7.95 0.12
C THR A 25 5.47 8.56 0.69
N PHE A 26 5.57 9.62 1.51
CA PHE A 26 4.41 10.26 2.10
C PHE A 26 3.46 10.83 1.05
N ILE A 27 4.00 11.48 0.00
CA ILE A 27 3.21 12.00 -1.11
C ILE A 27 2.54 10.86 -1.89
N LEU A 28 3.27 9.81 -2.23
CA LEU A 28 2.71 8.66 -2.97
C LEU A 28 1.64 7.94 -2.15
N ALA A 29 1.89 7.68 -0.87
CA ALA A 29 0.93 7.07 0.04
C ALA A 29 -0.35 7.92 0.20
N LEU A 30 -0.24 9.26 0.20
CA LEU A 30 -1.39 10.15 0.17
C LEU A 30 -2.21 10.00 -1.12
N VAL A 31 -1.55 9.87 -2.28
CA VAL A 31 -2.23 9.64 -3.56
C VAL A 31 -2.99 8.31 -3.52
N ILE A 32 -2.37 7.25 -3.00
CA ILE A 32 -3.01 5.93 -2.83
C ILE A 32 -4.22 6.04 -1.90
N ALA A 33 -4.07 6.72 -0.76
CA ALA A 33 -5.16 6.95 0.20
C ALA A 33 -6.34 7.72 -0.43
N LEU A 34 -6.06 8.71 -1.26
CA LEU A 34 -7.08 9.51 -1.95
C LEU A 34 -7.82 8.68 -3.01
N VAL A 35 -7.10 7.85 -3.77
CA VAL A 35 -7.72 6.94 -4.74
C VAL A 35 -8.55 5.87 -4.04
N TYR A 36 -8.09 5.34 -2.91
CA TYR A 36 -8.89 4.45 -2.07
C TYR A 36 -10.20 5.13 -1.64
N LYS A 37 -10.13 6.36 -1.13
CA LYS A 37 -11.31 7.13 -0.72
C LYS A 37 -12.31 7.32 -1.88
N ASN A 38 -11.83 7.62 -3.08
CA ASN A 38 -12.68 7.83 -4.26
C ASN A 38 -13.25 6.54 -4.85
N THR A 39 -12.57 5.41 -4.66
CA THR A 39 -12.95 4.10 -5.20
C THR A 39 -13.86 3.33 -4.24
N HIS A 40 -13.97 3.74 -2.99
CA HIS A 40 -14.75 3.04 -1.97
C HIS A 40 -16.25 3.29 -2.11
N LYS A 41 -16.97 2.28 -2.61
CA LYS A 41 -18.44 2.19 -2.53
C LYS A 41 -18.83 1.27 -1.36
N GLY A 42 -19.13 1.83 -0.19
CA GLY A 42 -19.60 1.05 0.97
C GLY A 42 -19.71 1.86 2.27
N LEU A 43 -20.62 1.45 3.16
CA LEU A 43 -20.88 2.08 4.46
C LEU A 43 -19.80 1.79 5.53
N SER A 44 -18.83 0.93 5.24
CA SER A 44 -17.74 0.54 6.15
C SER A 44 -16.45 1.37 5.96
N TYR A 45 -16.59 2.63 5.53
CA TYR A 45 -15.47 3.56 5.45
C TYR A 45 -14.90 3.81 6.86
N SER A 46 -13.64 3.43 7.08
CA SER A 46 -12.92 3.76 8.30
C SER A 46 -11.80 4.74 7.97
N GLN A 47 -11.87 5.96 8.52
CA GLN A 47 -10.79 6.92 8.45
C GLN A 47 -9.48 6.35 9.03
N SER A 48 -9.58 5.45 10.01
CA SER A 48 -8.44 4.73 10.57
C SER A 48 -7.70 3.90 9.53
N PHE A 49 -8.40 3.32 8.54
CA PHE A 49 -7.76 2.52 7.49
C PHE A 49 -6.86 3.36 6.58
N LEU A 50 -7.30 4.56 6.18
CA LEU A 50 -6.46 5.48 5.40
C LEU A 50 -5.18 5.85 6.15
N PHE A 51 -5.32 6.11 7.45
CA PHE A 51 -4.17 6.38 8.31
C PHE A 51 -3.21 5.18 8.39
N THR A 52 -3.76 3.97 8.54
CA THR A 52 -2.96 2.73 8.51
C THR A 52 -2.24 2.53 7.19
N LEU A 53 -2.86 2.86 6.06
CA LEU A 53 -2.24 2.73 4.75
C LEU A 53 -0.98 3.61 4.63
N ILE A 54 -1.11 4.90 4.99
CA ILE A 54 0.02 5.84 5.00
C ILE A 54 1.12 5.34 5.94
N LEU A 55 0.74 4.88 7.13
CA LEU A 55 1.67 4.40 8.14
C LEU A 55 2.43 3.15 7.67
N ILE A 56 1.76 2.21 6.99
CA ILE A 56 2.38 1.02 6.41
C ILE A 56 3.39 1.40 5.32
N SER A 57 3.08 2.33 4.40
CA SER A 57 4.03 2.77 3.36
C SER A 57 5.30 3.40 3.98
N VAL A 58 5.12 4.27 4.98
CA VAL A 58 6.26 4.92 5.66
C VAL A 58 7.11 3.92 6.43
N ILE A 59 6.49 3.02 7.20
CA ILE A 59 7.22 1.99 7.96
C ILE A 59 7.98 1.06 7.01
N THR A 60 7.37 0.66 5.90
CA THR A 60 8.02 -0.25 4.93
C THR A 60 9.17 0.44 4.20
N THR A 61 9.07 1.74 3.92
CA THR A 61 10.19 2.54 3.41
C THR A 61 11.36 2.57 4.40
N ILE A 62 11.09 2.84 5.68
CA ILE A 62 12.11 2.84 6.73
C ILE A 62 12.73 1.45 6.86
N ALA A 63 11.90 0.40 6.93
CA ALA A 63 12.36 -0.98 7.02
C ALA A 63 13.27 -1.33 5.84
N MET A 64 12.92 -0.94 4.61
CA MET A 64 13.74 -1.22 3.44
C MET A 64 15.05 -0.44 3.44
N MET A 65 15.07 0.81 3.89
CA MET A 65 16.32 1.56 4.08
C MET A 65 17.24 0.93 5.14
N VAL A 66 16.66 0.35 6.20
CA VAL A 66 17.42 -0.35 7.26
C VAL A 66 17.97 -1.69 6.76
N ILE A 67 17.16 -2.46 6.02
CA ILE A 67 17.57 -3.75 5.45
C ILE A 67 18.60 -3.57 4.32
N GLY A 68 18.54 -2.44 3.60
CA GLY A 68 19.45 -2.11 2.52
C GLY A 68 19.28 -3.05 1.32
N ASN A 69 20.39 -3.51 0.74
CA ASN A 69 20.39 -4.26 -0.52
C ASN A 69 20.14 -5.79 -0.36
N SER A 70 19.57 -6.23 0.77
CA SER A 70 19.30 -7.66 1.01
C SER A 70 17.83 -8.00 0.78
N LEU A 71 17.50 -8.34 -0.46
CA LEU A 71 16.17 -8.85 -0.83
C LEU A 71 15.79 -10.08 0.01
N ALA A 72 16.76 -10.94 0.34
CA ALA A 72 16.52 -12.14 1.14
C ALA A 72 15.97 -11.81 2.55
N ILE A 73 16.49 -10.76 3.19
CA ILE A 73 16.01 -10.33 4.52
C ILE A 73 14.62 -9.69 4.41
N ALA A 74 14.37 -8.89 3.37
CA ALA A 74 13.07 -8.28 3.14
C ALA A 74 11.96 -9.33 2.92
N PHE A 75 12.19 -10.31 2.05
CA PHE A 75 11.25 -11.41 1.83
C PHE A 75 11.14 -12.34 3.05
N GLY A 76 12.23 -12.56 3.78
CA GLY A 76 12.21 -13.32 5.04
C GLY A 76 11.33 -12.67 6.11
N LEU A 77 11.36 -11.34 6.23
CA LEU A 77 10.51 -10.59 7.15
C LEU A 77 9.02 -10.69 6.77
N LEU A 78 8.69 -10.59 5.48
CA LEU A 78 7.32 -10.80 4.99
C LEU A 78 6.82 -12.23 5.26
N GLY A 79 7.69 -13.22 5.05
CA GLY A 79 7.42 -14.61 5.40
C GLY A 79 7.17 -14.81 6.89
N ALA A 80 7.98 -14.19 7.75
CA ALA A 80 7.78 -14.22 9.19
C ALA A 80 6.45 -13.58 9.62
N PHE A 81 6.07 -12.44 9.02
CA PHE A 81 4.76 -11.81 9.26
C PHE A 81 3.59 -12.69 8.85
N SER A 82 3.73 -13.51 7.79
CA SER A 82 2.68 -14.44 7.37
C SER A 82 2.42 -15.59 8.36
N ILE A 83 3.42 -15.93 9.18
CA ILE A 83 3.31 -16.97 10.23
C ILE A 83 2.62 -16.42 11.48
N ILE A 84 2.73 -15.11 11.74
CA ILE A 84 2.05 -14.47 12.88
C ILE A 84 0.54 -14.46 12.61
N ARG A 85 -0.17 -15.40 13.25
CA ARG A 85 -1.62 -15.55 13.10
C ARG A 85 -2.36 -14.41 13.80
N PHE A 86 -2.57 -13.30 13.10
CA PHE A 86 -3.54 -12.29 13.53
C PHE A 86 -4.94 -12.90 13.43
N ARG A 87 -5.62 -13.00 14.59
CA ARG A 87 -6.95 -13.63 14.71
C ARG A 87 -8.10 -12.70 14.29
N THR A 88 -7.80 -11.54 13.71
CA THR A 88 -8.79 -10.56 13.28
C THR A 88 -9.08 -10.75 11.79
N PRO A 89 -10.33 -11.05 11.40
CA PRO A 89 -10.69 -11.15 9.99
C PRO A 89 -10.53 -9.78 9.31
N VAL A 90 -9.82 -9.76 8.18
CA VAL A 90 -9.69 -8.54 7.36
C VAL A 90 -11.06 -8.26 6.74
N LYS A 91 -11.57 -7.03 6.96
CA LYS A 91 -12.97 -6.66 6.70
C LYS A 91 -13.41 -6.85 5.25
N GLU A 92 -12.52 -6.57 4.28
CA GLU A 92 -12.77 -6.74 2.86
C GLU A 92 -11.50 -7.18 2.12
N ALA A 93 -11.61 -8.10 1.15
CA ALA A 93 -10.47 -8.55 0.35
C ALA A 93 -9.82 -7.42 -0.47
N LYS A 94 -10.63 -6.42 -0.85
CA LYS A 94 -10.19 -5.20 -1.53
C LYS A 94 -9.18 -4.42 -0.66
N ASP A 95 -9.45 -4.29 0.63
CA ASP A 95 -8.62 -3.54 1.57
C ASP A 95 -7.24 -4.18 1.74
N THR A 96 -7.19 -5.52 1.78
CA THR A 96 -5.93 -6.27 1.76
C THR A 96 -5.09 -5.94 0.53
N GLY A 97 -5.71 -5.82 -0.65
CA GLY A 97 -5.02 -5.44 -1.88
C GLY A 97 -4.36 -4.06 -1.79
N TYR A 98 -5.06 -3.08 -1.20
CA TYR A 98 -4.47 -1.75 -0.95
C TYR A 98 -3.33 -1.80 0.05
N ILE A 99 -3.43 -2.60 1.12
CA ILE A 99 -2.33 -2.79 2.09
C ILE A 99 -1.08 -3.32 1.38
N PHE A 100 -1.22 -4.36 0.55
CA PHE A 100 -0.08 -4.91 -0.20
C PHE A 100 0.50 -3.90 -1.19
N PHE A 101 -0.36 -3.15 -1.90
CA PHE A 101 0.10 -2.11 -2.81
C PHE A 101 0.93 -1.04 -2.10
N SER A 102 0.42 -0.55 -0.96
CA SER A 102 1.12 0.43 -0.13
C SER A 102 2.45 -0.10 0.43
N LEU A 103 2.54 -1.40 0.74
CA LEU A 103 3.76 -2.04 1.21
C LEU A 103 4.81 -2.12 0.10
N VAL A 104 4.41 -2.54 -1.10
CA VAL A 104 5.31 -2.65 -2.26
C VAL A 104 5.82 -1.27 -2.69
N GLU A 105 4.96 -0.25 -2.65
CA GLU A 105 5.34 1.13 -2.96
C GLU A 105 6.39 1.66 -1.98
N GLY A 106 6.18 1.48 -0.67
CA GLY A 106 7.18 1.86 0.33
C GLY A 106 8.52 1.12 0.17
N MET A 107 8.49 -0.16 -0.21
CA MET A 107 9.71 -0.90 -0.56
C MET A 107 10.43 -0.32 -1.78
N ALA A 108 9.70 0.05 -2.83
CA ALA A 108 10.29 0.64 -4.04
C ALA A 108 11.01 1.96 -3.72
N VAL A 109 10.37 2.86 -2.98
CA VAL A 109 10.99 4.14 -2.57
C VAL A 109 12.18 3.91 -1.63
N GLY A 110 12.08 2.96 -0.70
CA GLY A 110 13.15 2.64 0.25
C GLY A 110 14.44 2.10 -0.38
N THR A 111 14.38 1.58 -1.61
CA THR A 111 15.57 1.17 -2.39
C THR A 111 16.26 2.31 -3.16
N ASN A 112 15.83 3.56 -2.97
CA ASN A 112 16.21 4.74 -3.77
C ASN A 112 15.86 4.63 -5.27
N ASN A 113 15.02 3.67 -5.67
CA ASN A 113 14.60 3.54 -7.06
C ASN A 113 13.30 4.31 -7.32
N HIS A 114 13.42 5.64 -7.41
CA HIS A 114 12.28 6.55 -7.58
C HIS A 114 11.51 6.31 -8.88
N VAL A 115 12.20 5.91 -9.95
CA VAL A 115 11.59 5.70 -11.26
C VAL A 115 10.61 4.53 -11.20
N ILE A 116 11.02 3.41 -10.60
CA ILE A 116 10.15 2.24 -10.43
C ILE A 116 8.98 2.57 -9.50
N ALA A 117 9.21 3.31 -8.42
CA ALA A 117 8.15 3.68 -7.47
C ALA A 117 7.03 4.49 -8.17
N ILE A 118 7.40 5.49 -8.98
CA ILE A 118 6.42 6.33 -9.68
C ILE A 118 5.67 5.55 -10.76
N ILE A 119 6.38 4.79 -11.59
CA ILE A 119 5.76 4.03 -12.69
C ILE A 119 4.81 2.96 -12.14
N SER A 120 5.25 2.20 -11.12
CA SER A 120 4.41 1.16 -10.51
C SER A 120 3.18 1.77 -9.83
N THR A 121 3.31 2.90 -9.15
CA THR A 121 2.17 3.61 -8.55
C THR A 121 1.16 4.00 -9.63
N ILE A 122 1.60 4.67 -10.69
CA ILE A 122 0.71 5.09 -11.78
C ILE A 122 0.02 3.89 -12.45
N ALA A 123 0.77 2.83 -12.75
CA ALA A 123 0.23 1.63 -13.39
C ALA A 123 -0.85 0.95 -12.55
N VAL A 124 -0.61 0.77 -11.25
CA VAL A 124 -1.59 0.14 -10.34
C VAL A 124 -2.81 1.03 -10.13
N LEU A 125 -2.63 2.34 -9.98
CA LEU A 125 -3.75 3.29 -9.88
C LEU A 125 -4.64 3.26 -11.13
N LEU A 126 -4.06 3.17 -12.33
CA LEU A 126 -4.82 3.01 -13.58
C LEU A 126 -5.62 1.71 -13.59
N ILE A 127 -5.02 0.59 -13.16
CA ILE A 127 -5.71 -0.71 -13.07
C ILE A 127 -6.90 -0.61 -12.11
N ILE A 128 -6.69 -0.05 -10.91
CA ILE A 128 -7.75 0.16 -9.91
C ILE A 128 -8.88 1.00 -10.50
N TRP A 129 -8.56 2.08 -11.20
CA TRP A 129 -9.55 2.96 -11.81
C TRP A 129 -10.35 2.28 -12.92
N ILE A 130 -9.70 1.45 -13.75
CA ILE A 130 -10.37 0.65 -14.79
C ILE A 130 -11.32 -0.37 -14.15
N LEU A 131 -10.87 -1.11 -13.13
CA LEU A 131 -11.68 -2.09 -12.41
C LEU A 131 -12.90 -1.45 -11.73
N TYR A 132 -12.71 -0.25 -11.18
CA TYR A 132 -13.80 0.53 -10.60
C TYR A 132 -14.84 0.93 -11.65
N LYS A 133 -14.39 1.39 -12.82
CA LYS A 133 -15.28 1.83 -13.91
C LYS A 133 -16.02 0.66 -14.55
N THR A 134 -15.38 -0.51 -14.68
CA THR A 134 -16.00 -1.72 -15.24
C THR A 134 -16.91 -2.45 -14.24
N ASN A 135 -16.97 -2.00 -12.98
CA ASN A 135 -17.74 -2.62 -11.90
C ASN A 135 -17.52 -4.15 -11.83
N PHE A 136 -16.25 -4.53 -12.04
CA PHE A 136 -15.85 -5.92 -12.24
C PHE A 136 -16.09 -6.71 -10.95
N GLY A 137 -17.00 -7.68 -10.96
CA GLY A 137 -17.39 -8.46 -9.79
C GLY A 137 -18.65 -7.99 -9.06
N ALA A 138 -19.42 -7.04 -9.61
CA ALA A 138 -20.75 -6.74 -9.10
C ALA A 138 -21.70 -7.93 -9.32
N LEU A 139 -21.79 -8.82 -8.33
CA LEU A 139 -22.96 -9.66 -8.14
C LEU A 139 -24.12 -8.71 -7.87
N HIS A 140 -25.01 -8.55 -8.85
CA HIS A 140 -26.34 -8.01 -8.64
C HIS A 140 -27.04 -8.88 -7.61
N LYS A 141 -26.90 -8.57 -6.32
CA LYS A 141 -27.70 -9.18 -5.28
C LYS A 141 -28.41 -8.07 -4.52
N ASN A 142 -29.65 -7.84 -4.93
CA ASN A 142 -30.70 -7.13 -4.22
C ASN A 142 -30.91 -7.74 -2.83
N GLU A 143 -29.98 -7.54 -1.90
CA GLU A 143 -30.22 -7.85 -0.50
C GLU A 143 -30.77 -6.59 0.16
N TYR A 144 -32.07 -6.38 -0.04
CA TYR A 144 -32.85 -5.47 0.79
C TYR A 144 -32.89 -6.06 2.21
N LEU A 145 -32.17 -5.44 3.14
CA LEU A 145 -32.29 -5.74 4.56
C LEU A 145 -33.62 -5.16 5.07
N LEU A 146 -34.62 -6.03 5.26
CA LEU A 146 -35.84 -5.70 5.99
C LEU A 146 -35.54 -5.78 7.48
N VAL A 147 -35.44 -4.62 8.12
CA VAL A 147 -35.36 -4.49 9.58
C VAL A 147 -36.79 -4.42 10.10
N PHE A 148 -37.25 -5.48 10.77
CA PHE A 148 -38.51 -5.44 11.52
C PHE A 148 -38.24 -4.87 12.91
N THR A 149 -38.76 -3.67 13.17
CA THR A 149 -38.89 -3.15 14.53
C THR A 149 -40.23 -3.63 15.08
N ILE A 150 -40.22 -4.63 15.96
CA ILE A 150 -41.43 -5.00 16.72
C ILE A 150 -41.47 -4.08 17.93
N ASP A 151 -42.40 -3.13 17.89
CA ASP A 151 -42.78 -2.30 19.03
C ASP A 151 -43.74 -3.13 19.89
N TYR A 152 -43.35 -3.46 21.12
CA TYR A 152 -44.21 -4.19 22.06
C TYR A 152 -44.79 -3.17 23.05
N ALA A 153 -46.09 -2.92 22.91
CA ALA A 153 -46.88 -2.07 23.80
C ALA A 153 -47.22 -2.79 25.12
#